data_AF-S0KPZ8-F1
#
_entry.id   AF-S0KPZ8-F1
#
_cell.length_a   1.000
_cell.length_b   1.000
_cell.length_c   1.000
_cell.angle_alpha   90.00
_cell.angle_beta   90.00
_cell.angle_gamma   90.00
#
_symmetry.space_group_name_H-M   'P 1'
#
loop_
_entity.id
_entity.type
_entity.pdbx_description
1 polymer ?
#
loop_
_entity_poly.entity_id
_entity_poly.type
_entity_poly.pdbx_seq_one_letter_code
_entity_poly.pdbx_strand_id
1 'polypeptide(L)'
;MLNKNIIEKYKKIKASKNRMGDYKKTLFHVHTPASYDYRFKSEWNSNDYKGLSEQDLFHEHIVSSFDNEIAALIGEVELNGELAIFETKKDFYSYLLIANQLVKNNYEIVVVTDHNTTKGIVKLQKALDEHRTNMHKHCNVIYGIEITCADRLHVVGMFRAEQLREVEQWLSDHLISEEYGVMKSSYDVLKYFYDKQSYAYIAHINTSELFSKKNIYSGGYKKELLSDRYSKFIGVNSEKEISRYNLNNS
;
A
#
# COMPACT_ATOMS: atom_id res chain seq x y z
N MET A 1 -51.93 5.62 -18.05
CA MET A 1 -50.90 6.29 -18.91
C MET A 1 -49.92 7.00 -18.00
N LEU A 2 -48.64 6.61 -17.97
CA LEU A 2 -47.62 7.35 -17.21
C LEU A 2 -47.49 8.78 -17.79
N ASN A 3 -47.53 9.79 -16.92
CA ASN A 3 -47.50 11.19 -17.29
C ASN A 3 -46.22 11.50 -18.10
N LYS A 4 -46.36 11.93 -19.36
CA LYS A 4 -45.24 12.22 -20.28
C LYS A 4 -44.19 13.16 -19.68
N ASN A 5 -44.63 14.07 -18.81
CA ASN A 5 -43.77 15.03 -18.12
C ASN A 5 -42.82 14.34 -17.10
N ILE A 6 -43.25 13.25 -16.46
CA ILE A 6 -42.42 12.44 -15.55
C ILE A 6 -41.37 11.67 -16.35
N ILE A 7 -41.73 11.11 -17.50
CA ILE A 7 -40.80 10.37 -18.37
C ILE A 7 -39.72 11.31 -18.93
N GLU A 8 -40.10 12.53 -19.34
CA GLU A 8 -39.14 13.52 -19.82
C GLU A 8 -38.22 14.05 -18.71
N LYS A 9 -38.74 14.30 -17.50
CA LYS A 9 -37.91 14.65 -16.34
C LYS A 9 -36.96 13.52 -15.96
N TYR A 10 -37.41 12.27 -15.97
CA TYR A 10 -36.56 11.11 -15.70
C TYR A 10 -35.47 10.94 -16.75
N LYS A 11 -35.78 11.13 -18.04
CA LYS A 11 -34.78 11.17 -19.12
C LYS A 11 -33.78 12.31 -18.96
N LYS A 12 -34.23 13.51 -18.54
CA LYS A 12 -33.34 14.63 -18.24
C LYS A 12 -32.42 14.35 -17.05
N ILE A 13 -32.92 13.72 -15.98
CA ILE A 13 -32.12 13.30 -14.82
C ILE A 13 -31.09 12.23 -15.21
N LYS A 14 -31.48 11.27 -16.06
CA LYS A 14 -30.60 10.20 -16.55
C LYS A 14 -29.57 10.72 -17.57
N ALA A 15 -29.91 11.75 -18.34
CA ALA A 15 -29.03 12.43 -19.28
C ALA A 15 -28.09 13.42 -18.58
N SER A 16 -28.53 14.03 -17.48
CA SER A 16 -27.69 14.76 -16.53
C SER A 16 -26.92 13.78 -15.67
N LYS A 17 -26.17 12.85 -16.29
CA LYS A 17 -25.09 12.11 -15.62
C LYS A 17 -24.14 13.14 -15.01
N ASN A 18 -24.48 13.63 -13.82
CA ASN A 18 -23.50 14.07 -12.87
C ASN A 18 -22.46 12.96 -12.86
N ARG A 19 -21.19 13.34 -12.98
CA ARG A 19 -20.05 12.49 -12.71
C ARG A 19 -20.18 12.03 -11.25
N MET A 20 -21.05 11.06 -11.01
CA MET A 20 -21.10 10.29 -9.77
C MET A 20 -19.75 9.60 -9.74
N GLY A 21 -19.03 9.72 -8.61
CA GLY A 21 -17.66 9.23 -8.51
C GLY A 21 -17.56 7.79 -9.02
N ASP A 22 -16.57 7.53 -9.87
CA ASP A 22 -16.28 6.18 -10.32
C ASP A 22 -15.68 5.40 -9.14
N TYR A 23 -16.27 4.25 -8.82
CA TYR A 23 -15.67 3.34 -7.85
C TYR A 23 -14.36 2.81 -8.42
N LYS A 24 -13.26 3.09 -7.73
CA LYS A 24 -11.93 2.61 -8.07
C LYS A 24 -11.54 1.47 -7.13
N LYS A 25 -11.36 0.26 -7.66
CA LYS A 25 -10.91 -0.87 -6.85
C LYS A 25 -9.51 -0.57 -6.33
N THR A 26 -9.39 -0.42 -5.02
CA THR A 26 -8.17 0.11 -4.38
C THR A 26 -7.59 -0.91 -3.39
N LEU A 27 -6.28 -1.13 -3.46
CA LEU A 27 -5.52 -1.88 -2.45
C LEU A 27 -4.80 -0.87 -1.54
N PHE A 28 -5.26 -0.73 -0.30
CA PHE A 28 -4.84 0.35 0.62
C PHE A 28 -3.58 0.08 1.44
N HIS A 29 -3.07 -1.16 1.44
CA HIS A 29 -1.92 -1.55 2.24
C HIS A 29 -1.21 -2.70 1.53
N VAL A 30 -0.04 -2.43 0.94
CA VAL A 30 0.78 -3.47 0.30
C VAL A 30 2.25 -3.26 0.63
N HIS A 31 2.90 -4.34 1.03
CA HIS A 31 4.36 -4.38 1.14
C HIS A 31 4.90 -5.00 -0.14
N THR A 32 6.01 -4.44 -0.61
CA THR A 32 6.74 -4.84 -1.80
C THR A 32 8.07 -5.48 -1.39
N PRO A 33 8.84 -6.05 -2.33
CA PRO A 33 10.16 -6.62 -2.04
C PRO A 33 11.16 -5.66 -1.36
N ALA A 34 10.92 -4.34 -1.42
CA ALA A 34 11.74 -3.38 -0.69
C ALA A 34 11.52 -3.41 0.83
N SER A 35 10.38 -3.93 1.32
CA SER A 35 10.12 -4.09 2.75
C SER A 35 10.93 -5.26 3.32
N TYR A 36 11.59 -5.06 4.47
CA TYR A 36 12.45 -6.09 5.08
C TYR A 36 11.70 -7.38 5.47
N ASP A 37 10.38 -7.25 5.68
CA ASP A 37 9.46 -8.30 6.10
C ASP A 37 8.65 -8.89 4.93
N TYR A 38 8.95 -8.49 3.69
CA TYR A 38 8.19 -8.89 2.51
C TYR A 38 8.05 -10.40 2.41
N ARG A 39 6.83 -10.83 2.07
CA ARG A 39 6.46 -12.22 1.83
C ARG A 39 5.90 -12.34 0.43
N PHE A 40 6.48 -13.24 -0.35
CA PHE A 40 6.01 -13.48 -1.72
C PHE A 40 4.67 -14.24 -1.75
N LYS A 41 4.44 -15.13 -0.77
CA LYS A 41 3.18 -15.85 -0.57
C LYS A 41 2.70 -15.69 0.87
N SER A 42 1.39 -15.80 1.10
CA SER A 42 0.77 -15.60 2.42
C SER A 42 1.29 -16.57 3.50
N GLU A 43 1.60 -17.79 3.10
CA GLU A 43 2.08 -18.88 3.92
C GLU A 43 3.60 -18.83 4.18
N TRP A 44 4.31 -17.92 3.50
CA TRP A 44 5.75 -17.74 3.63
C TRP A 44 6.08 -16.68 4.68
N ASN A 45 7.28 -16.79 5.24
CA ASN A 45 7.95 -15.72 5.96
C ASN A 45 8.97 -15.00 5.04
N SER A 46 9.60 -13.93 5.54
CA SER A 46 10.52 -13.14 4.73
C SER A 46 11.82 -13.86 4.37
N ASN A 47 12.25 -14.85 5.17
CA ASN A 47 13.43 -15.66 4.85
C ASN A 47 13.18 -16.64 3.70
N ASP A 48 11.95 -17.13 3.54
CA ASP A 48 11.58 -17.98 2.41
C ASP A 48 11.74 -17.20 1.09
N TYR A 49 11.26 -15.95 1.04
CA TYR A 49 11.50 -15.09 -0.12
C TYR A 49 12.99 -14.80 -0.32
N LYS A 50 13.74 -14.48 0.75
CA LYS A 50 15.19 -14.24 0.64
C LYS A 50 15.92 -15.46 0.07
N GLY A 51 15.51 -16.67 0.45
CA GLY A 51 16.08 -17.93 -0.05
C GLY A 51 15.67 -18.32 -1.47
N LEU A 52 14.58 -17.77 -2.01
CA LEU A 52 14.12 -18.06 -3.38
C LEU A 52 15.15 -17.58 -4.42
N SER A 53 15.56 -18.46 -5.33
CA SER A 53 16.52 -18.07 -6.38
C SER A 53 15.84 -17.29 -7.52
N GLU A 54 16.63 -16.55 -8.28
CA GLU A 54 16.16 -15.87 -9.50
C GLU A 54 15.61 -16.87 -10.52
N GLN A 55 16.26 -18.02 -10.68
CA GLN A 55 15.89 -19.08 -11.62
C GLN A 55 14.55 -19.71 -11.23
N ASP A 56 14.37 -20.03 -9.95
CA ASP A 56 13.11 -20.61 -9.46
C ASP A 56 11.97 -19.60 -9.60
N LEU A 57 12.20 -18.33 -9.25
CA LEU A 57 11.20 -17.27 -9.44
C LEU A 57 10.80 -17.14 -10.92
N PHE A 58 11.75 -17.23 -11.85
CA PHE A 58 11.45 -17.19 -13.27
C PHE A 58 10.65 -18.43 -13.73
N HIS A 59 11.17 -19.63 -13.49
CA HIS A 59 10.59 -20.87 -13.99
C HIS A 59 9.23 -21.21 -13.34
N GLU A 60 9.09 -20.99 -12.04
CA GLU A 60 7.86 -21.35 -11.32
C GLU A 60 6.79 -20.25 -11.41
N HIS A 61 7.19 -18.98 -11.50
CA HIS A 61 6.26 -17.86 -11.36
C HIS A 61 6.13 -16.98 -12.60
N ILE A 62 7.21 -16.66 -13.32
CA ILE A 62 7.10 -15.87 -14.56
C ILE A 62 6.47 -16.71 -15.67
N VAL A 63 7.01 -17.90 -15.94
CA VAL A 63 6.52 -18.78 -17.03
C VAL A 63 5.04 -19.17 -16.81
N SER A 64 4.59 -19.31 -15.56
CA SER A 64 3.19 -19.63 -15.25
C SER A 64 2.24 -18.41 -15.26
N SER A 65 2.79 -17.20 -15.17
CA SER A 65 2.00 -15.96 -15.03
C SER A 65 1.83 -15.17 -16.33
N PHE A 66 2.64 -15.47 -17.35
CA PHE A 66 2.67 -14.78 -18.64
C PHE A 66 2.65 -15.79 -19.79
N ASP A 67 2.23 -15.34 -20.97
CA ASP A 67 2.31 -16.17 -22.17
C ASP A 67 3.78 -16.50 -22.49
N ASN A 68 4.04 -17.68 -23.07
CA ASN A 68 5.40 -18.20 -23.28
C ASN A 68 6.33 -17.22 -24.02
N GLU A 69 5.81 -16.53 -25.03
CA GLU A 69 6.57 -15.53 -25.80
C GLU A 69 6.96 -14.33 -24.93
N ILE A 70 6.03 -13.84 -24.10
CA ILE A 70 6.28 -12.74 -23.16
C ILE A 70 7.25 -13.18 -22.07
N ALA A 71 7.08 -14.39 -21.53
CA ALA A 71 7.98 -14.93 -20.50
C ALA A 71 9.42 -15.05 -21.03
N ALA A 72 9.62 -15.50 -22.28
CA ALA A 72 10.93 -15.53 -22.91
C ALA A 72 11.56 -14.15 -23.01
N LEU A 73 10.80 -13.14 -23.48
CA LEU A 73 11.28 -11.75 -23.55
C LEU A 73 11.65 -11.20 -22.18
N ILE A 74 10.85 -11.46 -21.14
CA ILE A 74 11.15 -11.07 -19.75
C ILE A 74 12.48 -11.67 -19.29
N GLY A 75 12.76 -12.93 -19.65
CA GLY A 75 14.00 -13.62 -19.28
C GLY A 75 15.26 -12.98 -19.89
N GLU A 76 15.12 -12.40 -21.08
CA GLU A 76 16.20 -11.74 -21.82
C GLU A 76 16.45 -10.28 -21.40
N VAL A 77 15.57 -9.67 -20.61
CA VAL A 77 15.70 -8.28 -20.16
C VAL A 77 17.04 -8.03 -19.48
N GLU A 78 17.69 -6.94 -19.89
CA GLU A 78 18.86 -6.37 -19.21
C GLU A 78 18.45 -5.20 -18.31
N LEU A 79 18.96 -5.18 -17.08
CA LEU A 79 18.65 -4.14 -16.09
C LEU A 79 19.56 -2.92 -16.27
N ASN A 80 19.39 -2.22 -17.38
CA ASN A 80 20.14 -1.02 -17.74
C ASN A 80 19.20 0.19 -17.95
N GLY A 81 19.77 1.39 -18.09
CA GLY A 81 18.98 2.61 -18.31
C GLY A 81 17.92 2.82 -17.22
N GLU A 82 16.66 2.95 -17.62
CA GLU A 82 15.53 3.12 -16.69
C GLU A 82 15.20 1.85 -15.88
N LEU A 83 15.69 0.68 -16.27
CA LEU A 83 15.52 -0.58 -15.53
C LEU A 83 16.63 -0.80 -14.49
N ALA A 84 17.67 0.05 -14.47
CA ALA A 84 18.73 -0.01 -13.47
C ALA A 84 18.24 0.29 -12.04
N ILE A 85 16.98 0.70 -11.86
CA ILE A 85 16.36 0.86 -10.54
C ILE A 85 16.16 -0.48 -9.83
N PHE A 86 16.07 -1.58 -10.60
CA PHE A 86 15.95 -2.92 -10.07
C PHE A 86 17.35 -3.49 -9.83
N GLU A 87 17.60 -3.98 -8.62
CA GLU A 87 18.95 -4.38 -8.20
C GLU A 87 19.39 -5.72 -8.79
N THR A 88 18.42 -6.60 -9.05
CA THR A 88 18.63 -7.96 -9.59
C THR A 88 17.43 -8.36 -10.47
N LYS A 89 17.55 -9.41 -11.31
CA LYS A 89 16.34 -9.85 -12.06
C LYS A 89 15.32 -10.46 -11.11
N LYS A 90 15.74 -11.07 -10.00
CA LYS A 90 14.83 -11.47 -8.93
C LYS A 90 13.97 -10.28 -8.44
N ASP A 91 14.60 -9.13 -8.20
CA ASP A 91 13.91 -7.88 -7.82
C ASP A 91 12.91 -7.47 -8.91
N PHE A 92 13.36 -7.37 -10.16
CA PHE A 92 12.52 -7.03 -11.31
C PHE A 92 11.31 -7.97 -11.49
N TYR A 93 11.53 -9.29 -11.50
CA TYR A 93 10.48 -10.31 -11.62
C TYR A 93 9.46 -10.19 -10.49
N SER A 94 9.91 -9.92 -9.26
CA SER A 94 9.02 -9.79 -8.10
C SER A 94 8.05 -8.61 -8.29
N TYR A 95 8.54 -7.44 -8.69
CA TYR A 95 7.68 -6.29 -8.97
C TYR A 95 6.78 -6.50 -10.19
N LEU A 96 7.28 -7.15 -11.24
CA LEU A 96 6.49 -7.43 -12.44
C LEU A 96 5.32 -8.39 -12.13
N LEU A 97 5.54 -9.37 -11.26
CA LEU A 97 4.49 -10.27 -10.78
C LEU A 97 3.43 -9.54 -9.95
N ILE A 98 3.83 -8.61 -9.08
CA ILE A 98 2.89 -7.75 -8.34
C ILE A 98 2.06 -6.91 -9.32
N ALA A 99 2.71 -6.23 -10.28
CA ALA A 99 2.05 -5.44 -11.31
C ALA A 99 1.03 -6.28 -12.10
N ASN A 100 1.43 -7.49 -12.54
CA ASN A 100 0.55 -8.42 -13.24
C ASN A 100 -0.67 -8.82 -12.41
N GLN A 101 -0.49 -9.10 -11.12
CA GLN A 101 -1.61 -9.42 -10.23
C GLN A 101 -2.55 -8.23 -10.04
N LEU A 102 -2.02 -7.01 -9.85
CA LEU A 102 -2.83 -5.81 -9.72
C LEU A 102 -3.71 -5.61 -10.98
N VAL A 103 -3.11 -5.71 -12.16
CA VAL A 103 -3.80 -5.50 -13.43
C VAL A 103 -4.80 -6.62 -13.73
N LYS A 104 -4.43 -7.90 -13.54
CA LYS A 104 -5.33 -9.05 -13.74
C LYS A 104 -6.56 -8.98 -12.83
N ASN A 105 -6.39 -8.50 -11.61
CA ASN A 105 -7.46 -8.36 -10.63
C ASN A 105 -8.22 -7.03 -10.73
N ASN A 106 -7.95 -6.21 -11.76
CA ASN A 106 -8.56 -4.91 -12.01
C ASN A 106 -8.45 -3.92 -10.83
N TYR A 107 -7.32 -3.94 -10.12
CA TYR A 107 -7.00 -2.84 -9.20
C TYR A 107 -6.63 -1.61 -10.01
N GLU A 108 -7.21 -0.47 -9.64
CA GLU A 108 -6.98 0.82 -10.29
C GLU A 108 -6.10 1.75 -9.45
N ILE A 109 -6.01 1.46 -8.15
CA ILE A 109 -5.19 2.20 -7.19
C ILE A 109 -4.53 1.20 -6.24
N VAL A 110 -3.26 1.42 -5.94
CA VAL A 110 -2.50 0.69 -4.91
C VAL A 110 -1.73 1.69 -4.04
N VAL A 111 -1.70 1.47 -2.73
CA VAL A 111 -0.89 2.25 -1.79
C VAL A 111 0.27 1.37 -1.35
N VAL A 112 1.50 1.73 -1.73
CA VAL A 112 2.71 1.06 -1.22
C VAL A 112 2.95 1.54 0.20
N THR A 113 3.15 0.61 1.13
CA THR A 113 3.31 0.89 2.56
C THR A 113 4.44 0.05 3.12
N ASP A 114 5.57 0.00 2.42
CA ASP A 114 6.76 -0.74 2.89
C ASP A 114 7.19 -0.24 4.27
N HIS A 115 7.74 -1.14 5.08
CA HIS A 115 8.24 -0.77 6.40
C HIS A 115 9.48 0.10 6.28
N ASN A 116 9.36 1.32 6.80
CA ASN A 116 10.46 2.26 7.01
C ASN A 116 11.31 2.53 5.75
N THR A 117 10.72 2.45 4.56
CA THR A 117 11.36 2.72 3.27
C THR A 117 10.33 3.13 2.22
N THR A 118 10.75 3.92 1.23
CA THR A 118 9.92 4.38 0.10
C THR A 118 10.30 3.71 -1.22
N LYS A 119 11.37 2.89 -1.23
CA LYS A 119 12.00 2.36 -2.45
C LYS A 119 11.02 1.57 -3.32
N GLY A 120 10.06 0.87 -2.73
CA GLY A 120 9.09 0.08 -3.50
C GLY A 120 8.10 0.89 -4.32
N ILE A 121 7.88 2.16 -3.98
CA ILE A 121 6.98 3.05 -4.72
C ILE A 121 7.43 3.18 -6.18
N VAL A 122 8.69 3.60 -6.38
CA VAL A 122 9.23 3.85 -7.72
C VAL A 122 9.44 2.55 -8.49
N LYS A 123 9.83 1.47 -7.80
CA LYS A 123 9.98 0.13 -8.41
C LYS A 123 8.64 -0.43 -8.90
N LEU A 124 7.58 -0.31 -8.10
CA LEU A 124 6.24 -0.77 -8.51
C LEU A 124 5.65 0.10 -9.62
N GLN A 125 5.84 1.42 -9.56
CA GLN A 125 5.40 2.32 -10.63
C GLN A 125 6.06 1.94 -11.96
N LYS A 126 7.38 1.74 -11.97
CA LYS A 126 8.11 1.33 -13.17
C LYS A 126 7.63 -0.02 -13.69
N ALA A 127 7.42 -1.01 -12.82
CA ALA A 127 6.90 -2.31 -13.22
C ALA A 127 5.48 -2.23 -13.81
N LEU A 128 4.61 -1.36 -13.29
CA LEU A 128 3.29 -1.10 -13.86
C LEU A 128 3.35 -0.40 -15.22
N ASP A 129 4.33 0.49 -15.43
CA ASP A 129 4.54 1.15 -16.71
C ASP A 129 5.04 0.17 -17.79
N GLU A 130 5.97 -0.72 -17.44
CA GLU A 130 6.41 -1.84 -18.31
C GLU A 130 5.30 -2.87 -18.55
N HIS A 131 4.39 -3.05 -17.59
CA HIS A 131 3.22 -3.90 -17.78
C HIS A 131 2.21 -3.27 -18.75
N ARG A 132 1.97 -1.96 -18.63
CA ARG A 132 0.99 -1.21 -19.44
C ARG A 132 1.28 -1.24 -20.94
N THR A 133 2.54 -1.22 -21.35
CA THR A 133 2.89 -1.35 -22.78
C THR A 133 2.32 -2.63 -23.39
N ASN A 134 2.03 -3.64 -22.56
CA ASN A 134 1.46 -4.93 -22.94
C ASN A 134 -0.06 -5.04 -22.70
N MET A 135 -0.70 -4.13 -21.94
CA MET A 135 -2.14 -4.18 -21.60
C MET A 135 -2.78 -2.78 -21.44
N HIS A 136 -4.00 -2.57 -21.98
CA HIS A 136 -4.76 -1.31 -21.85
C HIS A 136 -5.30 -0.98 -20.44
N LYS A 137 -4.83 -1.66 -19.38
CA LYS A 137 -5.29 -1.49 -17.99
C LYS A 137 -4.14 -0.96 -17.13
N HIS A 138 -4.41 0.05 -16.30
CA HIS A 138 -3.40 0.70 -15.47
C HIS A 138 -3.86 0.80 -14.02
N CYS A 139 -2.95 0.49 -13.09
CA CYS A 139 -3.11 0.72 -11.66
C CYS A 139 -2.22 1.90 -11.26
N ASN A 140 -2.77 2.88 -10.53
CA ASN A 140 -2.02 4.05 -10.08
C ASN A 140 -1.41 3.78 -8.70
N VAL A 141 -0.15 4.15 -8.51
CA VAL A 141 0.51 4.05 -7.19
C VAL A 141 0.29 5.33 -6.40
N ILE A 142 -0.32 5.22 -5.23
CA ILE A 142 -0.29 6.26 -4.19
C ILE A 142 0.95 6.04 -3.33
N TYR A 143 1.67 7.12 -3.06
CA TYR A 143 2.91 7.09 -2.32
C TYR A 143 2.59 6.95 -0.84
N GLY A 144 3.14 5.92 -0.21
CA GLY A 144 2.98 5.69 1.21
C GLY A 144 4.19 5.00 1.82
N ILE A 145 4.15 4.90 3.15
CA ILE A 145 5.18 4.27 3.97
C ILE A 145 4.53 3.81 5.28
N GLU A 146 4.91 2.64 5.79
CA GLU A 146 4.54 2.20 7.13
C GLU A 146 5.71 2.40 8.09
N ILE A 147 5.55 3.30 9.06
CA ILE A 147 6.61 3.66 10.00
C ILE A 147 6.43 2.92 11.32
N THR A 148 7.44 2.14 11.69
CA THR A 148 7.54 1.50 12.99
C THR A 148 7.97 2.52 14.04
N CYS A 149 7.09 2.78 15.02
CA CYS A 149 7.29 3.81 16.03
C CYS A 149 7.86 3.24 17.34
N ALA A 150 8.52 4.09 18.13
CA ALA A 150 9.15 3.74 19.41
C ALA A 150 8.16 3.18 20.44
N ASP A 151 6.89 3.56 20.33
CA ASP A 151 5.79 3.12 21.18
C ASP A 151 5.10 1.86 20.64
N ARG A 152 5.76 1.13 19.73
CA ARG A 152 5.37 -0.18 19.15
C ARG A 152 4.09 -0.14 18.31
N LEU A 153 3.67 1.05 17.90
CA LEU A 153 2.61 1.24 16.94
C LEU A 153 3.22 1.42 15.55
N HIS A 154 2.46 1.04 14.53
CA HIS A 154 2.80 1.32 13.15
C HIS A 154 1.87 2.38 12.59
N VAL A 155 2.45 3.40 11.96
CA VAL A 155 1.71 4.49 11.32
C VAL A 155 1.93 4.43 9.83
N VAL A 156 0.85 4.28 9.07
CA VAL A 156 0.89 4.45 7.62
C VAL A 156 0.72 5.92 7.32
N GLY A 157 1.66 6.50 6.58
CA GLY A 157 1.55 7.82 5.98
C GLY A 157 1.36 7.71 4.48
N MET A 158 0.42 8.46 3.91
CA MET A 158 0.12 8.56 2.49
C MET A 158 0.27 10.01 2.04
N PHE A 159 1.08 10.23 1.02
CA PHE A 159 1.51 11.57 0.59
C PHE A 159 1.52 11.68 -0.94
N ARG A 160 1.67 12.90 -1.46
CA ARG A 160 1.78 13.14 -2.91
C ARG A 160 3.21 12.93 -3.39
N ALA A 161 3.38 12.64 -4.68
CA ALA A 161 4.69 12.40 -5.29
C ALA A 161 5.68 13.55 -5.07
N GLU A 162 5.21 14.81 -5.05
CA GLU A 162 6.08 15.97 -4.82
C GLU A 162 6.68 16.01 -3.41
N GLN A 163 6.08 15.28 -2.45
CA GLN A 163 6.53 15.20 -1.07
C GLN A 163 7.55 14.08 -0.82
N LEU A 164 7.86 13.24 -1.83
CA LEU A 164 8.74 12.08 -1.67
C LEU A 164 10.08 12.44 -1.04
N ARG A 165 10.78 13.44 -1.60
CA ARG A 165 12.10 13.86 -1.09
C ARG A 165 12.05 14.35 0.35
N GLU A 166 10.95 15.01 0.73
CA GLU A 166 10.77 15.51 2.09
C GLU A 166 10.56 14.36 3.09
N VAL A 167 9.75 13.36 2.71
CA VAL A 167 9.54 12.14 3.51
C VAL A 167 10.82 11.33 3.62
N GLU A 168 11.57 11.19 2.54
CA GLU A 168 12.88 10.49 2.53
C GLU A 168 13.90 11.21 3.41
N GLN A 169 13.94 12.54 3.39
CA GLN A 169 14.79 13.31 4.29
C GLN A 169 14.38 13.12 5.75
N TRP A 170 13.09 13.25 6.06
CA TRP A 170 12.59 13.03 7.43
C TRP A 170 12.93 11.62 7.92
N LEU A 171 12.78 10.62 7.06
CA LEU A 171 13.15 9.25 7.36
C LEU A 171 14.66 9.15 7.63
N SER A 172 15.50 9.70 6.75
CA SER A 172 16.96 9.70 6.94
C SER A 172 17.41 10.36 8.25
N ASP A 173 16.71 11.39 8.72
CA ASP A 173 17.04 12.11 9.94
C ASP A 173 16.66 11.36 11.23
N HIS A 174 15.74 10.40 11.14
CA HIS A 174 15.11 9.75 12.30
C HIS A 174 15.20 8.22 12.33
N LEU A 175 15.48 7.60 11.18
CA LEU A 175 15.53 6.15 11.02
C LEU A 175 16.75 5.58 11.74
N ILE A 176 16.50 4.61 12.62
CA ILE A 176 17.54 3.80 13.25
C ILE A 176 17.97 2.72 12.27
N SER A 177 17.00 1.97 11.73
CA SER A 177 17.17 0.99 10.65
C SER A 177 15.81 0.65 10.04
N GLU A 178 15.80 0.09 8.83
CA GLU A 178 14.55 -0.36 8.19
C GLU A 178 13.79 -1.40 9.06
N GLU A 179 14.50 -2.21 9.86
CA GLU A 179 13.90 -3.20 10.77
C GLU A 179 13.34 -2.59 12.08
N TYR A 180 14.04 -1.62 12.67
CA TYR A 180 13.67 -1.06 13.99
C TYR A 180 12.87 0.23 13.90
N GLY A 181 12.80 0.86 12.73
CA GLY A 181 12.09 2.12 12.51
C GLY A 181 12.72 3.30 13.23
N VAL A 182 11.89 4.13 13.84
CA VAL A 182 12.30 5.46 14.35
C VAL A 182 12.18 5.56 15.87
N MET A 183 13.05 6.38 16.49
CA MET A 183 12.91 6.77 17.91
C MET A 183 11.89 7.91 18.08
N LYS A 184 10.72 7.77 17.45
CA LYS A 184 9.60 8.71 17.51
C LYS A 184 8.33 7.97 17.89
N SER A 185 7.46 8.63 18.65
CA SER A 185 6.17 8.04 19.01
C SER A 185 5.21 8.08 17.83
N SER A 186 4.21 7.21 17.81
CA SER A 186 3.14 7.27 16.80
C SER A 186 2.45 8.63 16.73
N TYR A 187 2.33 9.33 17.87
CA TYR A 187 1.86 10.72 17.90
C TYR A 187 2.74 11.65 17.06
N ASP A 188 4.07 11.58 17.23
CA ASP A 188 5.00 12.44 16.50
C ASP A 188 4.92 12.18 14.99
N VAL A 189 4.79 10.92 14.60
CA VAL A 189 4.66 10.52 13.19
C VAL A 189 3.32 10.94 12.59
N LEU A 190 2.21 10.73 13.29
CA LEU A 190 0.88 11.20 12.86
C LEU A 190 0.86 12.72 12.72
N LYS A 191 1.46 13.42 13.68
CA LYS A 191 1.60 14.88 13.65
C LYS A 191 2.42 15.34 12.45
N TYR A 192 3.54 14.69 12.16
CA TYR A 192 4.38 15.00 11.00
C TYR A 192 3.56 14.95 9.69
N PHE A 193 2.87 13.84 9.41
CA PHE A 193 2.06 13.73 8.20
C PHE A 193 0.88 14.72 8.19
N TYR A 194 0.24 14.93 9.34
CA TYR A 194 -0.86 15.89 9.47
C TYR A 194 -0.42 17.33 9.15
N ASP A 195 0.70 17.78 9.72
CA ASP A 195 1.24 19.14 9.51
C ASP A 195 1.63 19.37 8.04
N LYS A 196 1.94 18.29 7.31
CA LYS A 196 2.25 18.30 5.87
C LYS A 196 1.03 18.14 4.96
N GLN A 197 -0.18 18.15 5.54
CA GLN A 197 -1.44 17.95 4.81
C GLN A 197 -1.47 16.61 4.05
N SER A 198 -0.81 15.61 4.62
CA SER A 198 -0.81 14.22 4.18
C SER A 198 -1.80 13.41 5.00
N TYR A 199 -2.20 12.25 4.49
CA TYR A 199 -3.07 11.34 5.23
C TYR A 199 -2.22 10.39 6.07
N ALA A 200 -2.67 10.07 7.28
CA ALA A 200 -2.03 9.04 8.09
C ALA A 200 -3.04 8.33 8.99
N TYR A 201 -2.73 7.08 9.32
CA TYR A 201 -3.53 6.26 10.23
C TYR A 201 -2.66 5.22 10.95
N ILE A 202 -3.17 4.70 12.08
CA ILE A 202 -2.53 3.59 12.80
C ILE A 202 -2.94 2.28 12.14
N ALA A 203 -1.98 1.47 11.66
CA ALA A 203 -2.23 0.38 10.71
C ALA A 203 -3.01 -0.81 11.25
N HIS A 204 -2.70 -1.23 12.47
CA HIS A 204 -3.33 -2.39 13.11
C HIS A 204 -3.51 -2.10 14.60
N ILE A 205 -4.38 -1.15 14.90
CA ILE A 205 -4.55 -0.64 16.27
C ILE A 205 -5.02 -1.73 17.25
N ASN A 206 -5.71 -2.75 16.75
CA ASN A 206 -6.29 -3.84 17.54
C ASN A 206 -5.28 -4.91 17.96
N THR A 207 -4.09 -4.94 17.38
CA THR A 207 -2.97 -5.79 17.85
C THR A 207 -2.07 -5.07 18.84
N SER A 208 -2.28 -3.76 19.02
CA SER A 208 -1.47 -2.94 19.91
C SER A 208 -1.83 -3.12 21.38
N GLU A 209 -0.88 -2.79 22.26
CA GLU A 209 -1.13 -2.73 23.70
C GLU A 209 -1.91 -1.46 24.13
N LEU A 210 -2.34 -0.60 23.20
CA LEU A 210 -3.03 0.67 23.46
C LEU A 210 -4.30 0.47 24.29
N PHE A 211 -5.03 -0.60 23.99
CA PHE A 211 -6.25 -1.01 24.68
C PHE A 211 -6.03 -2.13 25.70
N SER A 212 -4.78 -2.52 25.95
CA SER A 212 -4.48 -3.60 26.88
C SER A 212 -4.79 -3.20 28.33
N LYS A 213 -5.18 -4.20 29.14
CA LYS A 213 -5.41 -4.04 30.58
C LYS A 213 -4.14 -3.64 31.36
N LYS A 214 -2.95 -3.84 30.76
CA LYS A 214 -1.68 -3.45 31.37
C LYS A 214 -1.49 -1.94 31.45
N ASN A 215 -2.28 -1.17 30.69
CA ASN A 215 -2.35 0.29 30.72
C ASN A 215 -0.98 1.00 30.62
N ILE A 216 -0.14 0.54 29.69
CA ILE A 216 1.24 1.00 29.54
C ILE A 216 1.36 2.44 28.99
N TYR A 217 0.29 2.99 28.40
CA TYR A 217 0.27 4.38 27.89
C TYR A 217 -0.44 5.29 28.87
N SER A 218 0.07 6.52 29.03
CA SER A 218 -0.57 7.53 29.87
C SER A 218 -1.94 7.95 29.30
N GLY A 219 -2.87 8.33 30.18
CA GLY A 219 -4.22 8.73 29.76
C GLY A 219 -4.24 9.95 28.85
N GLY A 220 -3.36 10.93 29.08
CA GLY A 220 -3.20 12.10 28.22
C GLY A 220 -2.71 11.72 26.81
N TYR A 221 -1.72 10.83 26.71
CA TYR A 221 -1.22 10.34 25.44
C TYR A 221 -2.33 9.63 24.63
N LYS A 222 -3.08 8.72 25.27
CA LYS A 222 -4.21 8.03 24.64
C LYS A 222 -5.27 9.00 24.13
N LYS A 223 -5.63 10.01 24.94
CA LYS A 223 -6.65 11.00 24.59
C LYS A 223 -6.25 11.81 23.35
N GLU A 224 -5.00 12.23 23.25
CA GLU A 224 -4.51 12.95 22.08
C GLU A 224 -4.42 12.05 20.85
N LEU A 225 -3.85 10.86 20.99
CA LEU A 225 -3.69 9.89 19.89
C LEU A 225 -5.05 9.49 19.29
N LEU A 226 -6.04 9.23 20.15
CA LEU A 226 -7.40 8.82 19.77
C LEU A 226 -8.34 9.99 19.49
N SER A 227 -7.83 11.21 19.42
CA SER A 227 -8.66 12.37 19.07
C SER A 227 -9.08 12.35 17.60
N ASP A 228 -10.17 13.04 17.28
CA ASP A 228 -10.64 13.26 15.90
C ASP A 228 -9.61 13.95 15.00
N ARG A 229 -8.53 14.51 15.56
CA ARG A 229 -7.43 15.06 14.77
C ARG A 229 -6.63 13.97 14.08
N TYR A 230 -6.28 12.90 14.80
CA TYR A 230 -5.32 11.89 14.33
C TYR A 230 -5.94 10.52 14.09
N SER A 231 -7.08 10.20 14.72
CA SER A 231 -7.72 8.88 14.63
C SER A 231 -9.03 8.90 13.83
N LYS A 232 -9.14 9.77 12.82
CA LYS A 232 -10.29 9.72 11.88
C LYS A 232 -10.40 8.38 11.16
N PHE A 233 -9.25 7.75 10.93
CA PHE A 233 -9.12 6.44 10.32
C PHE A 233 -8.18 5.60 11.18
N ILE A 234 -8.53 4.33 11.34
CA ILE A 234 -7.73 3.32 12.03
C ILE A 234 -7.79 2.05 11.19
N GLY A 235 -6.68 1.34 11.13
CA GLY A 235 -6.62 0.03 10.51
C GLY A 235 -6.72 -1.08 11.54
N VAL A 236 -7.24 -2.23 11.11
CA VAL A 236 -7.36 -3.45 11.90
C VAL A 236 -6.77 -4.61 11.11
N ASN A 237 -6.22 -5.59 11.83
CA ASN A 237 -5.50 -6.70 11.20
C ASN A 237 -6.39 -7.73 10.48
N SER A 238 -7.72 -7.68 10.61
CA SER A 238 -8.63 -8.55 9.86
C SER A 238 -10.07 -8.05 9.84
N GLU A 239 -10.81 -8.37 8.77
CA GLU A 239 -12.24 -8.05 8.62
C GLU A 239 -13.11 -8.66 9.73
N LYS A 240 -12.71 -9.83 10.28
CA LYS A 240 -13.44 -10.48 11.38
C LYS A 240 -13.56 -9.58 12.61
N GLU A 241 -12.55 -8.75 12.84
CA GLU A 241 -12.55 -7.80 13.96
C GLU A 241 -13.53 -6.64 13.72
N ILE A 242 -13.74 -6.23 12.46
CA ILE A 242 -14.75 -5.21 12.10
C ILE A 242 -16.16 -5.74 12.37
N SER A 243 -16.46 -6.96 11.94
CA SER A 243 -17.79 -7.57 12.11
C SER A 243 -18.19 -7.75 13.57
N ARG A 244 -17.23 -8.01 14.48
CA ARG A 244 -17.49 -8.08 15.93
C ARG A 244 -17.99 -6.76 16.52
N TYR A 245 -17.57 -5.62 15.98
CA TYR A 245 -18.05 -4.31 16.44
C TYR A 245 -19.47 -3.99 15.97
N ASN A 246 -19.88 -4.50 14.80
CA ASN A 246 -21.23 -4.24 14.27
C ASN A 246 -22.30 -5.08 14.97
N LEU A 247 -21.99 -6.30 15.42
CA LEU A 247 -22.94 -7.17 16.12
C LEU A 247 -23.20 -6.76 17.59
N ASN A 248 -22.28 -6.04 18.21
CA ASN A 248 -22.44 -5.57 19.59
C ASN A 248 -23.15 -4.21 19.69
N ASN A 249 -23.48 -3.59 18.55
CA ASN A 249 -24.18 -2.29 18.46
C ASN A 249 -25.52 -2.39 17.72
N SER A 250 -26.00 -3.62 17.47
CA SER A 250 -27.34 -3.95 16.96
C SER A 250 -28.14 -4.69 18.01
#